data_AF-A0AAE4EH53-F1
#
_entry.id   AF-A0AAE4EH53-F1
#
_cell.length_a   1.000
_cell.length_b   1.000
_cell.length_c   1.000
_cell.angle_alpha   90.00
_cell.angle_beta   90.00
_cell.angle_gamma   90.00
#
_symmetry.space_group_name_H-M   'P 1'
#
loop_
_entity.id
_entity.type
_entity.pdbx_description
1 polymer ?
#
loop_
_entity_poly.entity_id
_entity_poly.type
_entity_poly.pdbx_seq_one_letter_code
_entity_poly.pdbx_strand_id
1 'polypeptide(L)'
;MPEHTGETRNEQLTRNVGELLQELRVAQAGVQILFGFLLSVVFTDRFHDASGFEKSLHLSAVALAVAATALLTAPAAWHRLLFRTGSRERILTVGNRLVLVGLVCLALAITSTVALIAKVVYGWIAMVILGVLCLLIFGVLWFVMPIRMHPGNGDQPTGPPK
;
A
#
# COMPACT_ATOMS: atom_id res chain seq x y z
N MET A 1 3.85 41.33 -8.40
CA MET A 1 5.03 40.62 -8.94
C MET A 1 4.57 39.21 -9.27
N PRO A 2 4.53 38.77 -10.53
CA PRO A 2 4.21 37.39 -10.86
C PRO A 2 5.44 36.51 -10.60
N GLU A 3 5.33 35.51 -9.74
CA GLU A 3 6.42 34.58 -9.46
C GLU A 3 6.68 33.67 -10.66
N HIS A 4 7.88 33.77 -11.22
CA HIS A 4 8.44 32.78 -12.12
C HIS A 4 8.56 31.43 -11.42
N THR A 5 7.75 30.43 -11.78
CA THR A 5 8.18 29.03 -11.57
C THR A 5 8.72 28.50 -12.89
N GLY A 6 9.96 28.89 -13.21
CA GLY A 6 10.79 28.21 -14.20
C GLY A 6 11.25 26.83 -13.72
N GLU A 7 10.36 26.08 -13.07
CA GLU A 7 10.63 24.71 -12.62
C GLU A 7 10.63 23.82 -13.86
N THR A 8 11.74 23.11 -14.07
CA THR A 8 11.79 22.11 -15.14
C THR A 8 10.84 20.96 -14.80
N ARG A 9 10.23 20.32 -15.81
CA ARG A 9 9.35 19.14 -15.63
C ARG A 9 9.96 18.06 -14.71
N ASN A 10 11.30 17.97 -14.72
CA ASN A 10 12.09 17.07 -13.87
C ASN A 10 12.08 17.45 -12.38
N GLU A 11 12.08 18.74 -12.04
CA GLU A 11 12.00 19.20 -10.64
C GLU A 11 10.61 18.91 -10.08
N GLN A 12 9.54 19.17 -10.85
CA GLN A 12 8.16 18.86 -10.46
C GLN A 12 7.97 17.36 -10.20
N LEU A 13 8.46 16.50 -11.10
CA LEU A 13 8.44 15.04 -10.91
C LEU A 13 9.20 14.62 -9.65
N THR A 14 10.36 15.22 -9.39
CA THR A 14 11.17 14.91 -8.20
C THR A 14 10.43 15.32 -6.92
N ARG A 15 9.75 16.48 -6.93
CA ARG A 15 8.96 16.95 -5.79
C ARG A 15 7.77 16.03 -5.50
N ASN A 16 6.96 15.73 -6.52
CA ASN A 16 5.81 14.83 -6.40
C ASN A 16 6.23 13.44 -5.89
N VAL A 17 7.39 12.95 -6.29
CA VAL A 17 7.94 11.68 -5.81
C VAL A 17 8.39 11.77 -4.36
N GLY A 18 8.96 12.91 -3.95
CA GLY A 18 9.27 13.18 -2.55
C GLY A 18 8.02 13.14 -1.67
N GLU A 19 6.93 13.77 -2.11
CA GLU A 19 5.63 13.76 -1.43
C GLU A 19 5.06 12.33 -1.34
N LEU A 20 5.03 11.59 -2.45
CA LEU A 20 4.59 10.18 -2.48
C LEU A 20 5.43 9.29 -1.54
N LEU A 21 6.75 9.46 -1.52
CA LEU A 21 7.62 8.70 -0.62
C LEU A 21 7.34 9.00 0.86
N GLN A 22 6.92 10.22 1.20
CA GLN A 22 6.51 10.56 2.55
C GLN A 22 5.19 9.88 2.92
N GLU A 23 4.21 9.88 2.04
CA GLU A 23 2.94 9.16 2.22
C GLU A 23 3.20 7.65 2.38
N LEU A 24 4.09 7.08 1.57
CA LEU A 24 4.46 5.68 1.64
C LEU A 24 5.17 5.31 2.94
N ARG A 25 5.90 6.23 3.57
CA ARG A 25 6.48 5.98 4.91
C ARG A 25 5.40 5.77 5.98
N VAL A 26 4.27 6.46 5.88
CA VAL A 26 3.14 6.25 6.80
C VAL A 26 2.60 4.83 6.64
N ALA A 27 2.36 4.40 5.40
CA ALA A 27 1.94 3.03 5.11
C ALA A 27 2.97 2.00 5.59
N GLN A 28 4.25 2.25 5.33
CA GLN A 28 5.37 1.39 5.73
C GLN A 28 5.46 1.23 7.26
N ALA A 29 5.27 2.30 8.04
CA ALA A 29 5.21 2.22 9.50
C ALA A 29 4.07 1.30 9.97
N GLY A 30 2.91 1.38 9.32
CA GLY A 30 1.80 0.47 9.57
C GLY A 30 2.16 -1.00 9.34
N VAL A 31 2.90 -1.30 8.27
CA VAL A 31 3.36 -2.67 7.96
C VAL A 31 4.31 -3.20 9.04
N GLN A 32 5.22 -2.37 9.55
CA GLN A 32 6.16 -2.77 10.61
C GLN A 32 5.43 -3.13 11.91
N ILE A 33 4.43 -2.32 12.29
CA ILE A 33 3.60 -2.59 13.46
C ILE A 33 2.83 -3.91 13.28
N LEU A 34 2.17 -4.09 12.13
CA LEU A 34 1.46 -5.33 11.81
C LEU A 34 2.39 -6.55 11.86
N PHE A 35 3.58 -6.44 11.28
CA PHE A 35 4.57 -7.51 11.27
C PHE A 35 5.02 -7.87 12.69
N GLY A 36 5.27 -6.87 13.55
CA GLY A 36 5.60 -7.09 14.96
C GLY A 36 4.49 -7.81 15.72
N PHE A 37 3.22 -7.43 15.50
CA PHE A 37 2.10 -8.14 16.11
C PHE A 37 1.96 -9.57 15.61
N LEU A 38 2.10 -9.80 14.30
CA LEU A 38 2.09 -11.16 13.75
C LEU A 38 3.21 -12.01 14.35
N LEU A 39 4.43 -11.47 14.44
CA LEU A 39 5.55 -12.16 15.07
C LEU A 39 5.27 -12.45 16.56
N SER A 40 4.63 -11.54 17.29
CA SER A 40 4.30 -11.78 18.70
C SER A 40 3.30 -12.93 18.86
N VAL A 41 2.35 -13.11 17.94
CA VAL A 41 1.34 -14.18 18.00
C VAL A 41 1.97 -15.57 17.99
N VAL A 42 3.06 -15.79 17.24
CA VAL A 42 3.67 -17.13 17.13
C VAL A 42 4.32 -17.62 18.42
N PHE A 43 4.62 -16.72 19.35
CA PHE A 43 5.20 -17.04 20.66
C PHE A 43 4.13 -17.23 21.75
N THR A 44 2.85 -17.19 21.41
CA THR A 44 1.76 -17.44 22.36
C THR A 44 1.43 -18.93 22.44
N ASP A 45 1.15 -19.45 23.64
CA ASP A 45 0.76 -20.85 23.84
C ASP A 45 -0.47 -21.22 22.98
N ARG A 46 -1.42 -20.29 22.84
CA ARG A 46 -2.62 -20.46 22.02
C ARG A 46 -2.31 -20.69 20.54
N PHE A 47 -1.21 -20.14 20.01
CA PHE A 47 -0.80 -20.38 18.64
C PHE A 47 -0.17 -21.76 18.46
N HIS A 48 0.47 -22.30 19.49
CA HIS A 48 1.02 -23.65 19.46
C HIS A 48 -0.10 -24.70 19.32
N ASP A 49 -1.21 -24.49 20.01
CA ASP A 49 -2.41 -25.32 19.94
C ASP A 49 -3.33 -24.99 18.75
N ALA A 50 -3.00 -23.97 17.97
CA ALA A 50 -3.81 -23.56 16.83
C ALA A 50 -3.87 -24.63 15.74
N SER A 51 -5.01 -24.66 15.04
CA SER A 51 -5.25 -25.56 13.92
C SER A 51 -4.27 -25.31 12.78
N GLY A 52 -4.03 -26.33 11.95
CA GLY A 52 -3.17 -26.18 10.76
C GLY A 52 -3.63 -25.04 9.84
N PHE A 53 -4.94 -24.85 9.70
CA PHE A 53 -5.51 -23.75 8.93
C PHE A 53 -5.13 -22.36 9.49
N GLU A 54 -5.23 -22.16 10.79
CA GLU A 54 -4.87 -20.88 11.43
C GLU A 54 -3.38 -20.58 11.27
N LYS A 55 -2.53 -21.60 11.41
CA LYS A 55 -1.08 -21.50 11.17
C LYS A 55 -0.78 -21.13 9.72
N SER A 56 -1.43 -21.77 8.74
CA SER A 56 -1.26 -21.45 7.32
C SER A 56 -1.76 -20.05 6.96
N LEU A 57 -2.91 -19.63 7.50
CA LEU A 57 -3.45 -18.29 7.27
C LEU A 57 -2.56 -17.22 7.89
N HIS A 58 -2.04 -17.47 9.10
CA HIS A 58 -1.06 -16.61 9.76
C HIS A 58 0.21 -16.47 8.93
N LEU A 59 0.80 -17.58 8.48
CA LEU A 59 2.02 -17.56 7.67
C LEU A 59 1.80 -16.83 6.34
N SER A 60 0.62 -16.98 5.73
CA SER A 60 0.22 -16.24 4.53
C SER A 60 0.15 -14.73 4.79
N ALA A 61 -0.43 -14.31 5.93
CA ALA A 61 -0.46 -12.91 6.34
C ALA A 61 0.95 -12.34 6.55
N VAL A 62 1.85 -13.10 7.18
CA VAL A 62 3.26 -12.74 7.38
C VAL A 62 3.97 -12.58 6.03
N ALA A 63 3.82 -13.54 5.11
CA ALA A 63 4.42 -13.48 3.79
C ALA A 63 3.94 -12.26 2.98
N LEU A 64 2.65 -11.94 3.06
CA LEU A 64 2.08 -10.74 2.46
C LEU A 64 2.63 -9.45 3.08
N ALA A 65 2.80 -9.39 4.40
CA ALA A 65 3.41 -8.24 5.08
C ALA A 65 4.88 -8.04 4.69
N VAL A 66 5.65 -9.12 4.54
CA VAL A 66 7.03 -9.07 4.04
C VAL A 66 7.06 -8.58 2.59
N ALA A 67 6.19 -9.12 1.73
CA ALA A 67 6.07 -8.67 0.34
C ALA A 67 5.71 -7.18 0.26
N ALA A 68 4.73 -6.72 1.04
CA ALA A 68 4.36 -5.31 1.15
C ALA A 68 5.55 -4.45 1.57
N THR A 69 6.30 -4.86 2.60
CA THR A 69 7.49 -4.14 3.07
C THR A 69 8.53 -4.00 1.96
N ALA A 70 8.83 -5.10 1.25
CA ALA A 70 9.82 -5.10 0.17
C ALA A 70 9.39 -4.19 -0.99
N LEU A 71 8.12 -4.28 -1.40
CA LEU A 71 7.56 -3.54 -2.53
C LEU A 71 7.42 -2.04 -2.25
N LEU A 72 6.98 -1.67 -1.04
CA LEU A 72 6.83 -0.27 -0.63
C LEU A 72 8.19 0.42 -0.41
N THR A 73 9.21 -0.32 0.03
CA THR A 73 10.57 0.22 0.24
C THR A 73 11.37 0.32 -1.07
N ALA A 74 11.02 -0.48 -2.10
CA ALA A 74 11.77 -0.56 -3.35
C ALA A 74 12.00 0.78 -4.06
N PRO A 75 11.03 1.71 -4.20
CA PRO A 75 11.25 3.01 -4.84
C PRO A 75 12.30 3.85 -4.11
N ALA A 76 12.30 3.83 -2.77
CA ALA A 76 13.29 4.56 -1.98
C ALA A 76 14.69 3.96 -2.14
N ALA A 77 14.80 2.63 -2.22
CA ALA A 77 16.06 1.94 -2.46
C ALA A 77 16.61 2.26 -3.87
N TRP A 78 15.77 2.13 -4.90
CA TRP A 78 16.16 2.45 -6.28
C TRP A 78 16.51 3.91 -6.47
N HIS A 79 15.79 4.83 -5.84
CA HIS A 79 16.16 6.24 -5.88
C HIS A 79 17.58 6.47 -5.33
N ARG A 80 17.96 5.79 -4.25
CA ARG A 80 19.33 5.87 -3.70
C ARG A 80 20.38 5.18 -4.59
N LEU A 81 20.05 4.05 -5.20
CA LEU A 81 20.98 3.23 -5.99
C LEU A 81 21.19 3.76 -7.43
N LEU A 82 20.13 4.26 -8.08
CA LEU A 82 20.14 4.64 -9.51
C LEU A 82 20.20 6.17 -9.73
N PHE A 83 20.41 6.97 -8.68
CA PHE A 83 20.49 8.44 -8.81
C PHE A 83 21.58 8.90 -9.79
N ARG A 84 22.59 8.06 -10.08
CA ARG A 84 23.73 8.38 -10.95
C ARG A 84 23.52 8.05 -12.44
N THR A 85 22.45 7.35 -12.85
CA THR A 85 22.34 6.78 -14.22
C THR A 85 21.39 7.52 -15.18
N GLY A 86 20.93 8.73 -14.87
CA GLY A 86 20.25 9.62 -15.84
C GLY A 86 18.90 9.14 -16.41
N SER A 87 18.44 7.93 -16.07
CA SER A 87 17.23 7.29 -16.62
C SER A 87 16.03 7.44 -15.66
N ARG A 88 15.72 8.68 -15.25
CA ARG A 88 14.74 8.98 -14.18
C ARG A 88 13.29 8.56 -14.49
N GLU A 89 12.79 8.75 -15.71
CA GLU A 89 11.38 8.52 -16.04
C GLU A 89 10.95 7.04 -15.99
N ARG A 90 11.83 6.12 -16.38
CA ARG A 90 11.52 4.68 -16.37
C ARG A 90 11.49 4.10 -14.96
N ILE A 91 12.33 4.61 -14.06
CA ILE A 91 12.36 4.23 -12.63
C ILE A 91 11.05 4.64 -11.95
N LEU A 92 10.49 5.79 -12.34
CA LEU A 92 9.26 6.33 -11.78
C LEU A 92 8.03 5.49 -12.14
N THR A 93 7.92 5.08 -13.40
CA THR A 93 6.77 4.28 -13.87
C THR A 93 6.75 2.89 -13.23
N VAL A 94 7.91 2.23 -13.13
CA VAL A 94 8.01 0.92 -12.47
C VAL A 94 7.83 1.03 -10.95
N GLY A 95 8.37 2.10 -10.34
CA GLY A 95 8.22 2.37 -8.91
C GLY A 95 6.75 2.52 -8.49
N ASN A 96 5.94 3.25 -9.27
CA ASN A 96 4.51 3.38 -9.00
C ASN A 96 3.78 2.03 -9.04
N ARG A 97 4.12 1.16 -9.99
CA ARG A 97 3.52 -0.18 -10.07
C ARG A 97 3.90 -1.05 -8.87
N LEU A 98 5.15 -0.99 -8.41
CA LEU A 98 5.56 -1.72 -7.20
C LEU A 98 4.81 -1.22 -5.96
N VAL A 99 4.63 0.09 -5.83
CA VAL A 99 3.87 0.70 -4.74
C VAL A 99 2.43 0.18 -4.73
N LEU A 100 1.76 0.20 -5.89
CA LEU A 100 0.40 -0.32 -6.00
C LEU A 100 0.31 -1.80 -5.61
N VAL A 101 1.21 -2.64 -6.13
CA VAL A 101 1.23 -4.07 -5.75
C VAL A 101 1.54 -4.23 -4.25
N GLY A 102 2.44 -3.43 -3.70
CA GLY A 102 2.79 -3.43 -2.27
C GLY A 102 1.62 -3.05 -1.38
N LEU A 103 0.82 -2.05 -1.78
CA LEU A 103 -0.42 -1.70 -1.11
C LEU A 103 -1.37 -2.90 -1.14
N VAL A 104 -1.61 -3.54 -2.30
CA VAL A 104 -2.48 -4.74 -2.38
C VAL A 104 -2.02 -5.84 -1.43
N CYS A 105 -0.72 -6.13 -1.38
CA CYS A 105 -0.18 -7.09 -0.43
C CYS A 105 -0.48 -6.68 1.02
N LEU A 106 -0.37 -5.39 1.35
CA LEU A 106 -0.70 -4.87 2.68
C LEU A 106 -2.18 -5.05 3.02
N ALA A 107 -3.11 -4.70 2.11
CA ALA A 107 -4.54 -4.91 2.33
C ALA A 107 -4.87 -6.39 2.56
N LEU A 108 -4.27 -7.29 1.78
CA LEU A 108 -4.45 -8.73 1.97
C LEU A 108 -3.85 -9.23 3.28
N ALA A 109 -2.71 -8.70 3.73
CA ALA A 109 -2.10 -9.04 5.01
C ALA A 109 -3.01 -8.62 6.19
N ILE A 110 -3.54 -7.40 6.15
CA ILE A 110 -4.47 -6.88 7.16
C ILE A 110 -5.76 -7.70 7.15
N THR A 111 -6.34 -7.94 5.98
CA THR A 111 -7.55 -8.77 5.82
C THR A 111 -7.34 -10.16 6.40
N SER A 112 -6.23 -10.81 6.07
CA SER A 112 -5.91 -12.16 6.57
C SER A 112 -5.75 -12.18 8.08
N THR A 113 -5.13 -11.15 8.65
CA THR A 113 -4.97 -10.97 10.10
C THR A 113 -6.33 -10.78 10.78
N VAL A 114 -7.20 -9.91 10.25
CA VAL A 114 -8.54 -9.67 10.80
C VAL A 114 -9.41 -10.92 10.70
N ALA A 115 -9.36 -11.62 9.57
CA ALA A 115 -10.07 -12.89 9.38
C ALA A 115 -9.60 -13.95 10.39
N LEU A 116 -8.29 -14.07 10.60
CA LEU A 116 -7.70 -14.98 11.59
C LEU A 116 -8.19 -14.64 13.01
N ILE A 117 -8.15 -13.37 13.41
CA ILE A 117 -8.64 -12.92 14.72
C ILE A 117 -10.13 -13.26 14.88
N ALA A 118 -10.95 -12.92 13.87
CA ALA A 118 -12.39 -13.19 13.88
C ALA A 118 -12.68 -14.69 14.01
N LYS A 119 -11.90 -15.53 13.30
CA LYS A 119 -11.99 -16.99 13.40
C LYS A 119 -11.70 -17.48 14.81
N VAL A 120 -10.61 -17.01 15.42
CA VAL A 120 -10.14 -17.47 16.73
C VAL A 120 -11.09 -17.04 17.86
N VAL A 121 -11.77 -15.89 17.72
CA VAL A 121 -12.66 -15.33 18.75
C VAL A 121 -14.11 -15.79 18.59
N TYR A 122 -14.64 -15.81 17.36
CA TYR A 122 -16.07 -16.00 17.08
C TYR A 122 -16.37 -17.15 16.11
N GLY A 123 -15.34 -17.81 15.55
CA GLY A 123 -15.50 -18.95 14.65
C GLY A 123 -15.61 -18.57 13.16
N TRP A 124 -15.96 -19.58 12.36
CA TRP A 124 -15.90 -19.51 10.88
C TRP A 124 -16.80 -18.45 10.26
N ILE A 125 -18.01 -18.23 10.81
CA ILE A 125 -18.96 -17.27 10.23
C ILE A 125 -18.43 -15.85 10.35
N ALA A 126 -17.89 -15.49 11.52
CA ALA A 126 -17.30 -14.18 11.74
C ALA A 126 -16.07 -13.95 10.87
N MET A 127 -15.24 -14.97 10.65
CA MET A 127 -14.11 -14.92 9.72
C MET A 127 -14.55 -14.49 8.32
N VAL A 128 -15.59 -15.12 7.77
CA VAL A 128 -16.07 -14.81 6.42
C VAL A 128 -16.65 -13.40 6.37
N ILE A 129 -17.51 -13.04 7.33
CA ILE A 129 -18.16 -11.72 7.35
C ILE A 129 -17.11 -10.60 7.45
N LEU A 130 -16.20 -10.68 8.43
CA LEU A 130 -15.19 -9.64 8.63
C LEU A 130 -14.16 -9.65 7.49
N GLY A 131 -13.77 -10.82 6.97
CA GLY A 131 -12.87 -10.92 5.83
C GLY A 131 -13.44 -10.26 4.57
N VAL A 132 -14.71 -10.54 4.24
CA VAL A 132 -15.41 -9.91 3.11
C VAL A 132 -15.57 -8.42 3.32
N LEU A 133 -16.00 -7.99 4.52
CA LEU A 133 -16.14 -6.57 4.83
C LEU A 133 -14.81 -5.82 4.69
N CYS A 134 -13.72 -6.40 5.19
CA CYS A 134 -12.39 -5.81 5.10
C CYS A 134 -11.93 -5.70 3.63
N LEU A 135 -12.13 -6.75 2.83
CA LEU A 135 -11.86 -6.72 1.38
C LEU A 135 -12.70 -5.68 0.65
N LEU A 136 -13.97 -5.52 1.01
CA LEU A 136 -14.85 -4.51 0.42
C LEU A 136 -14.37 -3.11 0.77
N ILE A 137 -13.98 -2.85 2.03
CA ILE A 137 -13.46 -1.55 2.45
C ILE A 137 -12.20 -1.22 1.64
N PHE A 138 -11.20 -2.11 1.61
CA PHE A 138 -9.98 -1.88 0.83
C PHE A 138 -10.26 -1.78 -0.67
N GLY A 139 -11.10 -2.68 -1.21
CA GLY A 139 -11.48 -2.69 -2.62
C GLY A 139 -12.15 -1.39 -3.05
N VAL A 140 -13.09 -0.89 -2.25
CA VAL A 140 -13.82 0.35 -2.54
C VAL A 140 -12.91 1.56 -2.42
N LEU A 141 -12.20 1.68 -1.29
CA LEU A 141 -11.41 2.88 -0.99
C LEU A 141 -10.20 3.02 -1.91
N TRP A 142 -9.56 1.91 -2.28
CA TRP A 142 -8.30 1.94 -3.04
C TRP A 142 -8.46 1.71 -4.55
N PHE A 143 -9.54 1.08 -5.01
CA PHE A 143 -9.74 0.83 -6.44
C PHE A 143 -10.98 1.53 -6.97
N VAL A 144 -12.14 1.36 -6.33
CA VAL A 144 -13.40 1.91 -6.86
C VAL A 144 -13.40 3.44 -6.78
N MET A 145 -12.97 4.02 -5.67
CA MET A 145 -12.91 5.46 -5.47
C MET A 145 -11.99 6.15 -6.48
N PRO A 146 -10.71 5.75 -6.66
CA PRO A 146 -9.85 6.40 -7.65
C PRO A 146 -10.32 6.21 -9.10
N ILE A 147 -10.91 5.05 -9.46
CA ILE A 147 -11.46 4.86 -10.81
C ILE A 147 -12.64 5.82 -11.07
N ARG A 148 -13.46 6.10 -10.05
CA ARG A 148 -14.57 7.07 -10.17
C ARG A 148 -14.11 8.52 -10.14
N MET A 149 -12.95 8.78 -9.55
CA MET A 149 -12.33 10.10 -9.51
C MET A 149 -11.46 10.41 -10.72
N HIS A 150 -11.36 9.49 -11.70
CA HIS A 150 -10.69 9.77 -12.96
C HIS A 150 -11.37 11.00 -13.59
N PRO A 151 -10.70 12.16 -13.68
CA PRO A 151 -11.32 13.35 -14.23
C PRO A 151 -11.61 13.05 -15.69
N GLY A 152 -12.89 12.88 -16.03
CA GLY A 152 -13.34 13.15 -17.38
C GLY A 152 -13.04 14.62 -17.62
N ASN A 153 -12.09 14.88 -18.51
CA ASN A 153 -11.82 16.14 -19.22
C ASN A 153 -13.01 17.13 -19.21
N GLY A 154 -13.12 17.93 -18.15
CA GLY A 154 -14.28 18.77 -17.90
C GLY A 154 -13.93 19.82 -16.86
N ASP A 155 -13.14 20.79 -17.30
CA ASP A 155 -13.16 22.21 -16.89
C ASP A 155 -11.84 22.85 -17.34
N GLN A 156 -11.72 23.04 -18.65
CA GLN A 156 -10.86 24.07 -19.18
C GLN A 156 -11.72 25.35 -19.15
N PRO A 157 -11.53 26.28 -18.19
CA PRO A 157 -12.21 27.56 -18.25
C PRO A 157 -11.75 28.24 -19.55
N THR A 158 -12.67 28.34 -20.50
CA THR A 158 -12.49 29.11 -21.73
C THR A 158 -12.10 30.53 -21.34
N GLY A 159 -10.85 30.91 -21.63
CA GLY A 159 -10.38 32.29 -21.45
C GLY A 159 -11.27 33.28 -22.23
N PRO A 160 -11.39 34.53 -21.76
CA PRO A 160 -12.36 35.46 -22.31
C PRO A 160 -12.02 35.85 -23.76
N PRO A 161 -13.03 36.08 -24.62
CA PRO A 161 -12.77 36.59 -25.97
C PRO A 161 -12.34 38.06 -25.90
N LYS A 162 -11.16 38.32 -26.49
CA LYS A 162 -10.51 39.59 -26.88
C LYS A 162 -10.90 40.86 -26.12
#